data_AF-A7RH00-F1
#
_entry.id   AF-A7RH00-F1
#
_cell.length_a   1.000
_cell.length_b   1.000
_cell.length_c   1.000
_cell.angle_alpha   90.00
_cell.angle_beta   90.00
_cell.angle_gamma   90.00
#
_symmetry.space_group_name_H-M   'P 1'
#
loop_
_entity.id
_entity.type
_entity.pdbx_description
1 polymer ?
#
loop_
_entity_poly.entity_id
_entity_poly.type
_entity_poly.pdbx_seq_one_letter_code
_entity_poly.pdbx_strand_id
1 'polypeptide(L)'
;SSYDKQKSQLEKELCNFLSSLDPPKSILSCIPQDIVRFLVWKDRKGKTKVHRDGCSPSTSRTKNTCSCPTRLASGTVDSIIGKLRTILKSAGRTRE
;
A
#
# COMPACT_ATOMS: atom_id res chain seq x y z
N SER A 1 11.87 8.88 15.58
CA SER A 1 11.13 9.88 14.79
C SER A 1 9.70 9.41 14.48
N SER A 2 8.79 10.29 14.06
CA SER A 2 7.48 9.90 13.49
C SER A 2 7.67 8.92 12.32
N TYR A 3 8.72 9.14 11.52
CA TYR A 3 9.12 8.25 10.44
C TYR A 3 9.40 6.82 10.92
N ASP A 4 10.20 6.65 11.99
CA ASP A 4 10.54 5.32 12.50
C ASP A 4 9.30 4.57 12.99
N LYS A 5 8.39 5.27 13.68
CA LYS A 5 7.12 4.68 14.13
C LYS A 5 6.29 4.19 12.93
N GLN A 6 6.19 5.01 11.87
CA GLN A 6 5.50 4.63 10.64
C GLN A 6 6.18 3.44 9.94
N LYS A 7 7.52 3.41 9.90
CA LYS A 7 8.30 2.32 9.32
C LYS A 7 8.06 1.01 10.08
N SER A 8 8.22 1.02 11.40
CA SER A 8 8.03 -0.16 12.24
C SER A 8 6.59 -0.68 12.19
N GLN A 9 5.59 0.21 12.09
CA GLN A 9 4.20 -0.21 11.91
C GLN A 9 3.99 -0.87 10.54
N LEU A 10 4.54 -0.28 9.47
CA LEU A 10 4.44 -0.85 8.12
C LEU A 10 5.15 -2.21 8.03
N GLU A 11 6.28 -2.37 8.71
CA GLU A 11 7.01 -3.64 8.80
C GLU A 11 6.16 -4.73 9.48
N LYS A 12 5.50 -4.41 10.61
CA LYS A 12 4.56 -5.34 11.26
C LYS A 12 3.40 -5.72 10.35
N GLU A 13 2.82 -4.74 9.65
CA GLU A 13 1.75 -5.01 8.69
C GLU A 13 2.21 -5.91 7.54
N LEU A 14 3.42 -5.71 7.03
CA LEU A 14 4.01 -6.57 6.00
C LEU A 14 4.20 -7.99 6.51
N CYS A 15 4.80 -8.18 7.70
CA CYS A 15 4.98 -9.50 8.30
C CYS A 15 3.65 -10.24 8.47
N ASN A 16 2.63 -9.56 9.00
CA ASN A 16 1.29 -10.15 9.18
C ASN A 16 0.63 -10.49 7.84
N PHE A 17 0.81 -9.66 6.82
CA PHE A 17 0.28 -9.95 5.49
C PHE A 17 0.96 -11.18 4.89
N LEU A 18 2.30 -11.26 4.96
CA LEU A 18 3.06 -12.38 4.40
C LEU A 18 2.75 -13.70 5.12
N SER A 19 2.55 -13.69 6.44
CA SER A 19 2.17 -14.88 7.19
C SER A 19 0.73 -15.34 6.92
N SER A 20 -0.14 -14.44 6.43
CA SER A 20 -1.50 -14.78 6.00
C SER A 20 -1.62 -15.34 4.58
N LEU A 21 -0.51 -15.40 3.83
CA LEU A 21 -0.49 -16.02 2.50
C LEU A 21 -0.55 -17.55 2.61
N ASP A 22 -0.93 -18.19 1.52
CA ASP A 22 -0.89 -19.64 1.38
C ASP A 22 0.02 -20.03 0.19
N PRO A 23 1.19 -20.65 0.43
CA PRO A 23 1.81 -20.94 1.74
C PRO A 23 2.30 -19.66 2.46
N PRO A 24 2.42 -19.68 3.81
CA PRO A 24 2.93 -18.55 4.58
C PRO A 24 4.35 -18.16 4.19
N LYS A 25 4.62 -16.85 4.17
CA LYS A 25 5.94 -16.31 3.84
C LYS A 25 6.47 -15.38 4.92
N SER A 26 7.77 -15.12 4.88
CA SER A 26 8.45 -14.13 5.73
C SER A 26 9.09 -13.05 4.86
N ILE A 27 9.60 -11.99 5.49
CA ILE A 27 10.37 -10.95 4.79
C ILE A 27 11.58 -11.56 4.04
N LEU A 28 12.15 -12.65 4.54
CA LEU A 28 13.30 -13.32 3.92
C LEU A 28 12.92 -14.17 2.71
N SER A 29 11.70 -14.74 2.68
CA SER A 29 11.23 -15.59 1.57
C SER A 29 10.28 -14.88 0.59
N CYS A 30 9.89 -13.64 0.85
CA CYS A 30 8.99 -12.90 -0.04
C CYS A 30 9.65 -12.59 -1.39
N ILE A 31 8.87 -12.65 -2.46
CA ILE A 31 9.27 -12.29 -3.82
C ILE A 31 8.64 -10.95 -4.23
N PRO A 32 9.12 -10.28 -5.30
CA PRO A 32 8.55 -9.00 -5.73
C PRO A 32 7.02 -9.03 -5.93
N GLN A 33 6.47 -10.16 -6.39
CA GLN A 33 5.03 -10.34 -6.53
C GLN A 33 4.27 -10.23 -5.19
N ASP A 34 4.84 -10.70 -4.08
CA ASP A 34 4.22 -10.59 -2.76
C ASP A 34 4.16 -9.12 -2.31
N ILE A 35 5.18 -8.33 -2.64
CA ILE A 35 5.20 -6.89 -2.37
C ILE A 35 4.14 -6.16 -3.19
N VAL A 36 3.98 -6.51 -4.47
CA VAL A 36 2.89 -5.96 -5.31
C VAL A 36 1.52 -6.31 -4.72
N ARG A 37 1.31 -7.55 -4.29
CA ARG A 37 0.06 -7.97 -3.62
C ARG A 37 -0.18 -7.20 -2.32
N PHE A 38 0.86 -6.95 -1.52
CA PHE A 38 0.77 -6.13 -0.31
C PHE A 38 0.34 -4.68 -0.63
N LEU A 39 0.90 -4.07 -1.68
CA LEU A 39 0.49 -2.72 -2.11
C LEU A 39 -0.97 -2.68 -2.57
N VAL A 40 -1.42 -3.69 -3.33
CA VAL A 40 -2.84 -3.83 -3.73
C VAL A 40 -3.74 -4.03 -2.51
N TRP A 41 -3.29 -4.78 -1.50
CA TRP A 41 -4.02 -4.96 -0.25
C TRP A 41 -4.14 -3.64 0.54
N LYS A 42 -3.05 -2.85 0.62
CA LYS A 42 -3.06 -1.51 1.25
C LYS A 42 -4.00 -0.55 0.53
N ASP A 43 -4.06 -0.63 -0.80
CA ASP A 43 -4.85 0.24 -1.65
C ASP A 43 -6.36 0.18 -1.35
N ARG A 44 -6.86 -0.95 -0.81
CA ARG A 44 -8.27 -1.12 -0.39
C ARG A 44 -8.73 -0.10 0.66
N LYS A 45 -7.81 0.48 1.44
CA LYS A 45 -8.10 1.52 2.44
C LYS A 45 -7.86 2.94 1.92
N GLY A 46 -7.61 3.07 0.62
CA GLY A 46 -7.43 4.34 -0.06
C GLY A 46 -8.67 5.23 0.02
N LYS A 47 -8.44 6.54 0.11
CA LYS A 47 -9.51 7.56 0.22
C LYS A 47 -9.60 8.48 -1.00
N THR A 48 -8.63 8.41 -1.91
CA THR A 48 -8.61 9.24 -3.11
C THR A 48 -9.57 8.67 -4.12
N LYS A 49 -10.58 9.44 -4.54
CA LYS A 49 -11.51 9.04 -5.60
C LYS A 49 -10.80 9.02 -6.94
N VAL A 50 -10.90 7.89 -7.64
CA VAL A 50 -10.37 7.74 -9.01
C VAL A 50 -11.56 7.70 -9.96
N HIS A 51 -11.78 8.83 -10.61
CA HIS A 51 -12.89 9.01 -11.55
C HIS A 51 -12.64 8.19 -12.81
N ARG A 52 -13.68 7.49 -13.29
CA ARG A 52 -13.68 6.89 -14.62
C ARG A 52 -13.89 7.98 -15.67
N ASP A 53 -13.46 7.70 -16.90
CA ASP A 53 -13.76 8.58 -18.03
C ASP A 53 -15.28 8.77 -18.15
N GLY A 54 -15.72 10.00 -18.43
CA GLY A 54 -17.14 10.36 -18.43
C GLY A 54 -17.80 10.50 -17.05
N CYS A 55 -17.07 10.35 -15.93
CA CYS A 55 -17.61 10.64 -14.61
C CYS A 55 -17.85 12.14 -14.43
N SER A 56 -19.11 12.56 -14.53
CA SER A 56 -19.48 13.96 -14.33
C SER A 56 -19.18 14.40 -12.87
N PRO A 57 -18.45 15.51 -12.65
CA PRO A 57 -18.34 16.10 -11.33
C PRO A 57 -19.73 16.62 -10.95
N SER A 58 -20.34 15.97 -9.95
CA SER A 58 -21.68 16.33 -9.47
C SER A 58 -21.79 17.82 -9.17
N THR A 59 -22.64 18.51 -9.92
CA THR A 59 -23.01 19.92 -9.74
C THR A 59 -23.87 20.17 -8.49
N SER A 60 -24.21 19.13 -7.72
CA SER A 60 -25.05 19.27 -6.53
C SER A 60 -24.25 19.19 -5.23
N ARG A 61 -24.62 20.06 -4.27
CA ARG A 61 -24.02 20.25 -2.93
C ARG A 61 -24.08 19.02 -2.00
N THR A 62 -24.58 17.88 -2.47
CA THR A 62 -24.61 16.61 -1.73
C THR A 62 -23.41 15.75 -2.14
N LYS A 63 -22.46 15.59 -1.21
CA LYS A 63 -21.08 15.09 -1.40
C LYS A 63 -20.90 13.69 -2.04
N ASN A 64 -21.95 12.94 -2.42
CA ASN A 64 -21.88 11.48 -2.59
C ASN A 64 -22.65 10.91 -3.79
N THR A 65 -22.34 11.25 -5.05
CA THR A 65 -23.08 10.66 -6.20
C THR A 65 -22.28 9.76 -7.14
N CYS A 66 -20.95 9.72 -7.07
CA CYS A 66 -20.17 8.79 -7.92
C CYS A 66 -19.72 7.53 -7.17
N SER A 67 -20.11 6.36 -7.70
CA SER A 67 -19.64 5.03 -7.29
C SER A 67 -18.21 4.73 -7.78
N CYS A 68 -17.44 5.76 -8.13
CA CYS A 68 -16.06 5.63 -8.54
C CYS A 68 -15.22 5.04 -7.40
N PRO A 69 -14.27 4.15 -7.73
CA PRO A 69 -13.42 3.52 -6.74
C PRO A 69 -12.60 4.55 -5.95
N THR A 70 -12.24 4.20 -4.72
CA THR A 70 -11.20 4.90 -3.98
C THR A 70 -9.91 4.11 -4.00
N ARG A 71 -8.79 4.82 -4.06
CA ARG A 71 -7.42 4.31 -4.14
C ARG A 71 -6.52 5.12 -3.21
N LEU A 72 -5.33 4.62 -2.92
CA LEU A 72 -4.31 5.43 -2.27
C LEU A 72 -3.88 6.56 -3.21
N ALA A 73 -3.54 7.71 -2.64
CA ALA A 73 -2.87 8.75 -3.40
C ALA A 73 -1.50 8.24 -3.87
N SER A 74 -1.06 8.63 -5.07
CA SER A 74 0.25 8.25 -5.63
C SER A 74 1.39 8.51 -4.63
N GLY A 75 1.46 9.72 -4.08
CA GLY A 75 2.49 10.07 -3.08
C GLY A 75 2.44 9.22 -1.80
N THR A 76 1.29 8.64 -1.45
CA THR A 76 1.22 7.66 -0.34
C THR A 76 1.84 6.33 -0.75
N VAL A 77 1.59 5.87 -1.97
CA VAL A 77 2.21 4.65 -2.52
C VAL A 77 3.72 4.81 -2.60
N ASP A 78 4.22 5.94 -3.11
CA ASP A 78 5.66 6.25 -3.17
C ASP A 78 6.29 6.24 -1.77
N SER A 79 5.63 6.85 -0.80
CA SER A 79 6.09 6.87 0.60
C SER A 79 6.12 5.48 1.25
N ILE A 80 5.20 4.59 0.88
CA ILE A 80 5.20 3.19 1.31
C ILE A 80 6.37 2.44 0.66
N ILE A 81 6.58 2.61 -0.65
CA ILE A 81 7.67 1.97 -1.39
C ILE A 81 9.03 2.36 -0.80
N GLY A 82 9.26 3.64 -0.49
CA GLY A 82 10.51 4.10 0.14
C GLY A 82 10.78 3.42 1.50
N LYS A 83 9.74 3.28 2.33
CA LYS A 83 9.85 2.58 3.62
C LYS A 83 10.10 1.08 3.43
N LEU A 84 9.41 0.43 2.48
CA LEU A 84 9.60 -0.99 2.16
C LEU A 84 11.04 -1.28 1.71
N ARG A 85 11.64 -0.41 0.88
CA ARG A 85 13.06 -0.52 0.50
C ARG A 85 13.98 -0.48 1.72
N THR A 86 13.70 0.41 2.67
CA THR A 86 14.47 0.50 3.92
C THR A 86 14.31 -0.75 4.78
N ILE A 87 13.07 -1.24 4.94
CA ILE A 87 12.75 -2.47 5.69
C ILE A 87 13.49 -3.68 5.09
N LEU A 88 13.40 -3.87 3.78
CA LEU A 88 14.08 -4.97 3.08
C LEU A 88 15.60 -4.85 3.20
N LYS A 89 16.16 -3.66 3.04
CA LYS A 89 17.60 -3.41 3.25
C LYS A 89 18.03 -3.76 4.68
N SER A 90 17.25 -3.37 5.70
CA SER A 90 17.52 -3.72 7.10
C SER A 90 17.41 -5.23 7.37
N ALA A 91 16.62 -5.96 6.58
CA ALA A 91 16.52 -7.42 6.64
C ALA A 91 17.59 -8.15 5.79
N GLY A 92 18.60 -7.44 5.28
CA GLY A 92 19.67 -8.02 4.45
C GLY A 92 19.28 -8.29 2.99
N ARG A 93 18.11 -7.84 2.55
CA ARG A 93 17.59 -8.04 1.17
C ARG A 93 17.99 -6.88 0.25
N THR A 94 19.29 -6.66 0.09
CA THR A 94 19.86 -5.70 -0.89
C THR A 94 20.32 -6.44 -2.14
N ARG A 95 20.12 -5.85 -3.33
CA ARG A 95 20.88 -6.26 -4.52
C ARG A 95 22.20 -5.50 -4.48
N GLU A 96 23.32 -6.21 -4.52
CA GLU A 96 24.64 -5.63 -4.78
C GLU A 96 24.65 -4.91 -6.13
#